data_AF-A0A6J4HQB0-F1
#
_entry.id   AF-A0A6J4HQB0-F1
#
_cell.length_a   1.000
_cell.length_b   1.000
_cell.length_c   1.000
_cell.angle_alpha   90.00
_cell.angle_beta   90.00
_cell.angle_gamma   90.00
#
_symmetry.space_group_name_H-M   'P 1'
#
loop_
_entity.id
_entity.type
_entity.pdbx_description
1 polymer ?
#
loop_
_entity_poly.entity_id
_entity_poly.type
_entity_poly.pdbx_seq_one_letter_code
_entity_poly.pdbx_strand_id
1 'polypeptide(L)'
;MGSMTREQSGAPKTTHSESDWRPRRHRRCRMFKAAHVILDDAAHDCVLLDVSAGGAQVYLVARVELPDLVTLLLPGGESRAMRRCWQRGSHIGFEALGDAVSAS
;
A
#
# COMPACT_ATOMS: atom_id res chain seq x y z
N MET A 1 -22.75 53.77 -13.83
CA MET A 1 -22.61 52.77 -14.90
C MET A 1 -21.52 51.80 -14.48
N GLY A 2 -21.91 50.63 -14.00
CA GLY A 2 -20.98 49.57 -13.61
C GLY A 2 -20.72 48.64 -14.78
N SER A 3 -19.48 48.16 -14.89
CA SER A 3 -19.11 47.04 -15.75
C SER A 3 -17.98 46.22 -15.10
N MET A 4 -18.44 45.25 -14.31
CA MET A 4 -17.95 43.87 -14.19
C MET A 4 -16.45 43.59 -14.43
N THR A 5 -15.72 43.51 -13.32
CA THR A 5 -14.47 42.76 -13.23
C THR A 5 -14.80 41.27 -13.27
N ARG A 6 -14.31 40.56 -14.30
CA ARG A 6 -14.49 39.12 -14.45
C ARG A 6 -13.53 38.39 -13.53
N GLU A 7 -14.01 37.96 -12.36
CA GLU A 7 -13.28 37.06 -11.45
C GLU A 7 -13.04 35.71 -12.14
N GLN A 8 -11.77 35.38 -12.30
CA GLN A 8 -11.30 34.08 -12.76
C GLN A 8 -11.47 33.08 -11.62
N SER A 9 -12.50 32.25 -11.70
CA SER A 9 -12.71 31.14 -10.77
C SER A 9 -11.68 30.04 -11.04
N GLY A 10 -10.79 29.83 -10.07
CA GLY A 10 -9.74 28.81 -10.12
C GLY A 10 -10.32 27.41 -10.12
N ALA A 11 -10.04 26.67 -11.18
CA ALA A 11 -10.22 25.22 -11.19
C ALA A 11 -9.35 24.59 -10.10
N PRO A 12 -9.87 23.67 -9.28
CA PRO A 12 -9.04 22.91 -8.35
C PRO A 12 -8.03 22.11 -9.18
N LYS A 13 -6.73 22.41 -9.00
CA LYS A 13 -5.66 21.58 -9.51
C LYS A 13 -5.74 20.25 -8.78
N THR A 14 -6.45 19.29 -9.36
CA THR A 14 -6.23 17.87 -9.06
C THR A 14 -4.79 17.58 -9.41
N THR A 15 -3.95 17.60 -8.38
CA THR A 15 -2.58 17.09 -8.42
C THR A 15 -2.69 15.61 -8.76
N HIS A 16 -2.69 15.29 -10.06
CA HIS A 16 -2.32 13.98 -10.52
C HIS A 16 -0.96 13.70 -9.88
N SER A 17 -0.94 12.75 -8.94
CA SER A 17 0.29 12.28 -8.32
C SER A 17 1.15 11.67 -9.42
N GLU A 18 2.06 12.49 -9.94
CA GLU A 18 3.19 12.09 -10.76
C GLU A 18 3.86 10.96 -9.99
N SER A 19 3.81 9.74 -10.53
CA SER A 19 4.42 8.57 -9.88
C SER A 19 5.91 8.83 -9.74
N ASP A 20 6.30 9.23 -8.53
CA ASP A 20 7.69 9.32 -8.09
C ASP A 20 8.26 7.90 -8.10
N TRP A 21 8.77 7.48 -9.25
CA TRP A 21 9.38 6.17 -9.45
C TRP A 21 10.68 6.11 -8.66
N ARG A 22 10.58 5.72 -7.39
CA ARG A 22 11.74 5.56 -6.53
C ARG A 22 12.47 4.24 -6.82
N PRO A 23 13.79 4.27 -7.07
CA PRO A 23 14.57 3.05 -7.20
C PRO A 23 14.51 2.23 -5.91
N ARG A 24 14.56 0.90 -6.08
CA ARG A 24 14.45 -0.06 -4.96
C ARG A 24 15.62 0.11 -4.00
N ARG A 25 15.33 0.27 -2.71
CA ARG A 25 16.34 0.53 -1.66
C ARG A 25 16.78 -0.73 -0.90
N HIS A 26 16.05 -1.84 -1.01
CA HIS A 26 16.29 -3.05 -0.22
C HIS A 26 16.34 -4.32 -1.10
N ARG A 27 17.20 -5.26 -0.71
CA ARG A 27 17.24 -6.61 -1.27
C ARG A 27 15.95 -7.35 -0.92
N ARG A 28 15.36 -8.05 -1.89
CA ARG A 28 14.17 -8.88 -1.72
C ARG A 28 14.56 -10.35 -1.58
N CYS A 29 13.98 -11.03 -0.60
CA CYS A 29 14.04 -12.47 -0.46
C CYS A 29 12.76 -13.06 -1.03
N ARG A 30 12.87 -13.86 -2.10
CA ARG A 30 11.72 -14.60 -2.65
C ARG A 30 11.33 -15.72 -1.70
N MET A 31 10.05 -15.88 -1.47
CA MET A 31 9.47 -16.97 -0.69
C MET A 31 8.06 -17.24 -1.17
N PHE A 32 7.51 -18.40 -0.83
CA PHE A 32 6.11 -18.75 -1.10
C PHE A 32 5.54 -19.29 0.21
N LYS A 33 4.98 -18.38 1.02
CA LYS A 33 4.46 -18.72 2.36
C LYS A 33 3.06 -18.16 2.52
N ALA A 34 2.19 -18.92 3.18
CA ALA A 34 0.88 -18.44 3.58
C ALA A 34 1.02 -17.26 4.55
N ALA A 35 0.21 -16.23 4.32
CA ALA A 35 0.14 -15.00 5.10
C ALA A 35 -1.30 -14.47 5.03
N HIS A 36 -1.59 -13.41 5.81
CA HIS A 36 -2.90 -12.78 5.78
C HIS A 36 -2.77 -11.27 5.61
N VAL A 37 -3.65 -10.68 4.80
CA VAL A 37 -3.93 -9.25 4.86
C VAL A 37 -5.11 -9.04 5.79
N ILE A 38 -4.93 -8.25 6.84
CA ILE A 38 -5.96 -7.89 7.79
C ILE A 38 -6.54 -6.53 7.40
N LEU A 39 -7.85 -6.48 7.25
CA LEU A 39 -8.65 -5.29 6.98
C LEU A 39 -9.79 -5.23 8.00
N ASP A 40 -9.82 -4.20 8.84
CA ASP A 40 -10.76 -4.10 9.94
C ASP A 40 -10.79 -5.42 10.75
N ASP A 41 -11.91 -6.15 10.73
CA ASP A 41 -12.09 -7.44 11.41
C ASP A 41 -12.01 -8.67 10.48
N ALA A 42 -11.56 -8.48 9.24
CA ALA A 42 -11.46 -9.54 8.23
C ALA A 42 -10.00 -9.92 7.92
N ALA A 43 -9.74 -11.22 7.83
CA ALA A 43 -8.48 -11.76 7.34
C ALA A 43 -8.67 -12.30 5.92
N HIS A 44 -7.84 -11.83 5.00
CA HIS A 44 -7.79 -12.31 3.63
C HIS A 44 -6.53 -13.14 3.39
N ASP A 45 -6.72 -14.39 2.99
CA ASP A 45 -5.63 -15.30 2.66
C ASP A 45 -4.78 -14.77 1.51
N CYS A 46 -3.48 -14.79 1.69
CA CYS A 46 -2.52 -14.45 0.65
C CYS A 46 -1.28 -15.33 0.68
N VAL A 47 -0.57 -15.36 -0.44
CA VAL A 47 0.76 -15.95 -0.54
C VAL A 47 1.78 -14.82 -0.59
N LEU A 48 2.68 -14.77 0.39
CA LEU A 48 3.83 -13.91 0.36
C LEU A 48 4.80 -14.40 -0.72
N LEU A 49 5.09 -13.57 -1.72
CA LEU A 49 5.93 -13.87 -2.89
C LEU A 49 7.36 -13.34 -2.74
N ASP A 50 7.50 -12.16 -2.14
CA ASP A 50 8.79 -11.62 -1.70
C ASP A 50 8.62 -10.69 -0.51
N VAL A 51 9.69 -10.55 0.27
CA VAL A 51 9.78 -9.60 1.39
C VAL A 51 11.14 -8.89 1.38
N SER A 52 11.13 -7.68 1.90
CA SER A 52 12.30 -6.87 2.19
C SER A 52 12.09 -6.08 3.48
N ALA A 53 13.14 -5.41 3.96
CA ALA A 53 13.02 -4.51 5.09
C ALA A 53 11.97 -3.40 4.84
N GLY A 54 11.84 -2.92 3.62
CA GLY A 54 10.94 -1.80 3.28
C GLY A 54 9.57 -2.19 2.70
N GLY A 55 9.25 -3.47 2.54
CA GLY A 55 8.00 -3.86 1.89
C GLY A 55 7.91 -5.32 1.49
N ALA A 56 6.81 -5.68 0.85
CA ALA A 56 6.47 -7.04 0.46
C ALA A 56 5.68 -7.08 -0.84
N GLN A 57 5.73 -8.22 -1.52
CA GLN A 57 4.81 -8.55 -2.61
C GLN A 57 4.00 -9.79 -2.22
N VAL A 58 2.69 -9.73 -2.44
CA VAL A 58 1.78 -10.85 -2.17
C VAL A 58 0.93 -11.20 -3.38
N TYR A 59 0.40 -12.41 -3.36
CA TYR A 59 -0.74 -12.84 -4.17
C TYR A 59 -1.96 -13.02 -3.26
N LEU A 60 -2.99 -12.20 -3.45
CA LEU A 60 -4.26 -12.28 -2.71
C LEU A 60 -5.17 -13.36 -3.33
N VAL A 61 -5.61 -14.31 -2.50
CA VAL A 61 -6.49 -15.40 -2.97
C VAL A 61 -7.87 -14.85 -3.34
N ALA A 62 -8.39 -13.93 -2.54
CA ALA A 62 -9.62 -13.22 -2.84
C ALA A 62 -9.41 -12.22 -3.99
N ARG A 63 -10.38 -12.14 -4.90
CA ARG A 63 -10.41 -11.11 -5.97
C ARG A 63 -11.12 -9.85 -5.45
N VAL A 64 -10.44 -9.14 -4.56
CA VAL A 64 -10.94 -7.88 -3.98
C VAL A 64 -9.89 -6.78 -4.14
N GLU A 65 -10.34 -5.54 -4.33
CA GLU A 65 -9.48 -4.38 -4.22
C GLU A 65 -9.22 -4.09 -2.74
N LEU A 66 -7.95 -3.97 -2.38
CA LEU A 66 -7.57 -3.60 -1.02
C LEU A 66 -7.52 -2.06 -0.90
N PRO A 67 -7.84 -1.50 0.29
CA PRO A 67 -7.59 -0.10 0.56
C PRO A 67 -6.08 0.21 0.60
N ASP A 68 -5.76 1.50 0.69
CA ASP A 68 -4.36 1.96 0.65
C ASP A 68 -3.57 1.58 1.90
N LEU A 69 -4.21 1.44 3.05
CA LEU A 69 -3.57 1.06 4.31
C LEU A 69 -4.12 -0.27 4.79
N VAL A 70 -3.23 -1.21 5.10
CA VAL A 70 -3.57 -2.56 5.55
C VAL A 70 -2.58 -3.04 6.61
N THR A 71 -2.95 -4.08 7.33
CA THR A 71 -1.98 -4.82 8.17
C THR A 71 -1.63 -6.13 7.49
N LEU A 72 -0.34 -6.37 7.26
CA LEU A 72 0.15 -7.66 6.75
C LEU A 72 0.62 -8.53 7.93
N LEU A 73 -0.02 -9.66 8.13
CA LEU A 73 0.41 -10.70 9.08
C LEU A 73 1.36 -11.66 8.37
N LEU A 74 2.63 -11.59 8.73
CA LEU A 74 3.70 -12.38 8.15
C LEU A 74 3.74 -13.82 8.68
N PRO A 75 4.37 -14.75 7.94
CA PRO A 75 4.63 -16.08 8.43
C PRO A 75 5.50 -16.02 9.70
N GLY A 76 4.97 -16.49 10.82
CA GLY A 76 5.62 -16.40 12.15
C GLY A 76 4.90 -15.47 13.13
N GLY A 77 3.84 -14.78 12.70
CA GLY A 77 2.95 -14.01 13.58
C GLY A 77 3.32 -12.52 13.72
N GLU A 78 4.41 -12.07 13.10
CA GLU A 78 4.75 -10.64 13.03
C GLU A 78 3.72 -9.90 12.17
N SER A 79 3.15 -8.81 12.70
CA SER A 79 2.23 -7.93 11.96
C SER A 79 2.92 -6.63 11.59
N ARG A 80 2.73 -6.16 10.35
CA ARG A 80 3.31 -4.91 9.86
C ARG A 80 2.26 -4.03 9.22
N ALA A 81 2.25 -2.75 9.58
CA ALA A 81 1.45 -1.74 8.89
C ALA A 81 2.04 -1.46 7.50
N MET A 82 1.21 -1.58 6.48
CA MET A 82 1.62 -1.53 5.08
C MET A 82 0.78 -0.54 4.29
N ARG A 83 1.42 0.19 3.38
CA ARG A 83 0.76 0.97 2.33
C ARG A 83 0.76 0.18 1.02
N ARG A 84 -0.39 0.05 0.39
CA ARG A 84 -0.53 -0.50 -0.97
C ARG A 84 0.06 0.48 -1.98
N CYS A 85 1.15 0.10 -2.63
CA CYS A 85 1.77 0.92 -3.68
C CYS A 85 1.14 0.68 -5.04
N TRP A 86 0.70 -0.56 -5.29
CA TRP A 86 0.06 -0.97 -6.53
C TRP A 86 -0.71 -2.27 -6.32
N GLN A 87 -1.73 -2.48 -7.14
CA GLN A 87 -2.47 -3.73 -7.26
C GLN A 87 -2.71 -4.04 -8.74
N ARG A 88 -2.46 -5.28 -9.14
CA ARG A 88 -2.68 -5.80 -10.50
C ARG A 88 -3.38 -7.13 -10.40
N GLY A 89 -4.71 -7.09 -10.36
CA GLY A 89 -5.53 -8.25 -10.01
C GLY A 89 -5.19 -8.74 -8.61
N SER A 90 -4.80 -10.02 -8.49
CA SER A 90 -4.38 -10.62 -7.22
C SER A 90 -2.96 -10.28 -6.79
N HIS A 91 -2.13 -9.68 -7.65
CA HIS A 91 -0.77 -9.31 -7.26
C HIS A 91 -0.76 -7.92 -6.63
N ILE A 92 -0.14 -7.79 -5.46
CA ILE A 92 -0.16 -6.55 -4.69
C ILE A 92 1.23 -6.28 -4.15
N GLY A 93 1.68 -5.03 -4.31
CA GLY A 93 2.93 -4.55 -3.75
C GLY A 93 2.69 -3.58 -2.61
N PHE A 94 3.39 -3.82 -1.51
CA PHE A 94 3.30 -3.03 -0.29
C PHE A 94 4.63 -2.37 0.06
N GLU A 95 4.53 -1.22 0.69
CA GLU A 95 5.62 -0.53 1.39
C GLU A 95 5.29 -0.48 2.88
N ALA A 96 6.30 -0.76 3.72
CA ALA A 96 6.13 -0.68 5.15
C ALA A 96 6.09 0.78 5.62
N LEU A 97 5.17 1.09 6.52
CA LEU A 97 4.99 2.45 7.06
C LEU A 97 6.01 2.82 8.16
N GLY A 98 7.04 1.99 8.36
CA GLY A 98 7.96 2.04 9.49
C GLY A 98 7.33 1.42 10.74
N ASP A 99 8.16 1.10 11.73
CA ASP A 99 7.64 0.71 13.04
C ASP A 99 7.06 1.95 13.72
N ALA A 100 5.78 1.91 14.08
CA ALA A 100 5.39 2.55 15.32
C ALA A 100 6.22 1.83 16.39
N VAL A 101 7.30 2.48 16.84
CA VAL A 101 8.10 2.04 17.99
C VAL A 101 7.10 1.60 19.05
N SER A 102 7.08 0.30 19.34
CA SER A 102 6.40 -0.18 20.54
C SER A 102 7.15 0.46 21.70
N ALA A 103 6.59 1.53 22.24
CA ALA A 103 7.04 2.12 23.47
C ALA A 103 6.84 1.04 24.56
N SER A 104 7.96 0.45 24.98
CA SER A 104 8.05 -0.30 26.23
C SER A 104 7.92 0.63 27.43
#